data_AF-A0A1Q3BSF9-F1
#
_entry.id   AF-A0A1Q3BSF9-F1
#
_cell.length_a   1.000
_cell.length_b   1.000
_cell.length_c   1.000
_cell.angle_alpha   90.00
_cell.angle_beta   90.00
_cell.angle_gamma   90.00
#
_symmetry.space_group_name_H-M   'P 1'
#
loop_
_entity.id
_entity.type
_entity.pdbx_description
1 polymer ?
#
loop_
_entity_poly.entity_id
_entity_poly.type
_entity_poly.pdbx_seq_one_letter_code
_entity_poly.pdbx_strand_id
1 'polypeptide(L)'
;EKMNGTHLVRVIQKRLHQTDTKNIQNRLSIPFNQIIYNEEFFLTPKEVEILKGRGEIQTTIVEPSLAISQEKMVLKQWDMNMPTGKTSSMYALRTGWNYL
;
A
#
# COMPACT_ATOMS: atom_id res chain seq x y z
N GLU A 1 2.82 -3.71 23.02
CA GLU A 1 2.66 -4.96 22.23
C GLU A 1 3.90 -5.19 21.38
N LYS A 2 4.35 -6.45 21.23
CA LYS A 2 5.40 -6.79 20.28
C LYS A 2 4.73 -7.24 18.99
N MET A 3 4.89 -6.45 17.93
CA MET A 3 4.59 -6.94 16.58
C MET A 3 5.60 -8.05 16.32
N ASN A 4 5.17 -9.30 16.42
CA ASN A 4 6.02 -10.49 16.30
C ASN A 4 6.49 -10.72 14.84
N GLY A 5 6.63 -9.65 14.07
CA GLY A 5 7.15 -9.64 12.72
C GLY A 5 8.67 -9.70 12.78
N THR A 6 9.24 -10.74 12.17
CA THR A 6 10.68 -10.95 12.10
C THR A 6 11.30 -10.31 10.84
N HIS A 7 10.48 -9.72 9.97
CA HIS A 7 10.86 -9.30 8.64
C HIS A 7 10.48 -7.83 8.38
N LEU A 8 11.36 -6.91 8.80
CA LEU A 8 11.25 -5.48 8.47
C LEU A 8 11.90 -5.23 7.11
N VAL A 9 11.10 -4.82 6.13
CA VAL A 9 11.57 -4.50 4.78
C VAL A 9 11.19 -3.09 4.38
N ARG A 10 12.13 -2.40 3.73
CA ARG A 10 11.86 -1.10 3.10
C ARG A 10 11.20 -1.35 1.75
N VAL A 11 9.89 -1.12 1.66
CA VAL A 11 9.09 -1.40 0.45
C VAL A 11 9.25 -0.30 -0.61
N ILE A 12 9.13 0.97 -0.19
CA ILE A 12 9.18 2.15 -1.06
C ILE A 12 9.76 3.34 -0.29
N GLN A 13 10.39 4.27 -1.02
CA GLN A 13 10.67 5.62 -0.53
C GLN A 13 10.30 6.60 -1.64
N LYS A 14 9.33 7.49 -1.39
CA LYS A 14 8.86 8.48 -2.36
C LYS A 14 8.54 9.80 -1.70
N ARG A 15 8.53 10.87 -2.50
CA ARG A 15 7.87 12.12 -2.11
C ARG A 15 6.36 11.95 -2.22
N LEU A 16 5.61 12.47 -1.26
CA LEU A 16 4.16 12.49 -1.32
C LEU A 16 3.71 13.44 -2.42
N HIS A 17 2.78 12.99 -3.27
CA HIS A 17 2.13 13.85 -4.24
C HIS A 17 0.86 14.45 -3.66
N GLN A 18 0.34 15.51 -4.29
CA GLN A 18 -0.91 16.13 -3.86
C GLN A 18 -2.08 15.13 -3.85
N THR A 19 -2.03 14.12 -4.72
CA THR A 19 -3.03 13.06 -4.76
C THR A 19 -2.94 12.06 -3.60
N ASP A 20 -1.79 12.02 -2.92
CA ASP A 20 -1.59 11.17 -1.75
C ASP A 20 -2.16 11.82 -0.46
N THR A 21 -2.28 13.15 -0.44
CA THR A 21 -2.66 13.94 0.76
C THR A 21 -3.99 14.68 0.63
N LYS A 22 -4.65 14.62 -0.52
CA LYS A 22 -6.00 15.19 -0.69
C LYS A 22 -7.05 14.28 -0.07
N ASN A 23 -7.85 14.82 0.84
CA ASN A 23 -8.95 14.10 1.52
C ASN A 23 -9.93 13.41 0.57
N ILE A 24 -10.14 13.96 -0.63
CA ILE A 24 -11.04 13.36 -1.64
C ILE A 24 -10.46 12.06 -2.21
N GLN A 25 -9.14 11.98 -2.36
CA GLN A 25 -8.47 10.83 -2.96
C GLN A 25 -8.05 9.79 -1.91
N ASN A 26 -7.77 10.25 -0.68
CA ASN A 26 -7.51 9.47 0.55
C ASN A 26 -6.82 8.13 0.29
N ARG A 27 -5.67 8.20 -0.39
CA ARG A 27 -4.87 7.04 -0.74
C ARG A 27 -3.41 7.37 -0.65
N LEU A 28 -2.58 6.44 -0.21
CA LEU A 28 -1.15 6.49 -0.49
C LEU A 28 -0.85 5.56 -1.66
N SER A 29 -0.34 6.12 -2.75
CA SER A 29 0.07 5.36 -3.92
C SER A 29 1.45 4.73 -3.75
N ILE A 30 1.55 3.44 -4.10
CA ILE A 30 2.77 2.64 -4.15
C ILE A 30 2.91 2.11 -5.60
N PRO A 31 3.51 2.89 -6.52
CA PRO A 31 3.71 2.48 -7.90
C PRO A 31 4.64 1.28 -8.00
N PHE A 32 4.33 0.29 -8.84
CA PHE A 32 5.13 -0.94 -8.97
C PHE A 32 6.59 -0.66 -9.39
N ASN A 33 6.81 0.36 -10.22
CA ASN A 33 8.15 0.77 -10.65
C ASN A 33 8.96 1.51 -9.56
N GLN A 34 8.37 1.77 -8.39
CA GLN A 34 9.04 2.39 -7.24
C GLN A 34 9.21 1.42 -6.06
N ILE A 35 8.70 0.18 -6.19
CA ILE A 35 8.96 -0.86 -5.19
C ILE A 35 10.44 -1.23 -5.31
N ILE A 36 11.15 -1.18 -4.19
CA ILE A 36 12.62 -1.34 -4.14
C ILE A 36 13.02 -2.77 -4.55
N TYR A 37 12.20 -3.74 -4.16
CA TYR A 37 12.34 -5.14 -4.54
C TYR A 37 11.08 -5.59 -5.30
N ASN A 38 10.87 -6.89 -5.46
CA ASN A 38 9.61 -7.40 -5.98
C ASN A 38 8.54 -7.51 -4.87
N GLU A 39 7.30 -7.80 -5.26
CA GLU A 39 6.16 -7.94 -4.35
C GLU A 39 6.31 -9.08 -3.33
N GLU A 40 7.01 -10.16 -3.69
CA GLU A 40 7.24 -11.32 -2.82
C GLU A 40 8.21 -11.02 -1.67
N PHE A 41 8.90 -9.87 -1.68
CA PHE A 41 9.72 -9.43 -0.55
C PHE A 41 8.93 -8.85 0.62
N PHE A 42 7.68 -8.41 0.39
CA PHE A 42 6.86 -7.78 1.43
C PHE A 42 5.42 -8.31 1.51
N LEU A 43 5.00 -9.13 0.54
CA LEU A 43 3.75 -9.86 0.54
C LEU A 43 4.02 -11.35 0.46
N THR A 44 3.24 -12.13 1.19
CA THR A 44 3.17 -13.58 1.01
C THR A 44 2.54 -13.92 -0.35
N PRO A 45 2.80 -15.11 -0.93
CA PRO A 45 2.15 -15.53 -2.16
C PRO A 45 0.62 -15.47 -2.11
N LYS A 46 0.03 -15.74 -0.94
CA LYS A 46 -1.42 -15.65 -0.76
C LYS A 46 -1.95 -14.22 -0.82
N GLU A 47 -1.21 -13.28 -0.24
CA GLU A 47 -1.56 -11.86 -0.28
C GLU A 47 -1.46 -11.31 -1.71
N VAL A 48 -0.43 -11.72 -2.47
CA VAL A 48 -0.30 -11.38 -3.89
C VAL A 48 -1.50 -11.91 -4.69
N GLU A 49 -1.93 -13.15 -4.46
CA GLU A 49 -3.11 -13.73 -5.11
C GLU A 49 -4.38 -12.93 -4.79
N ILE A 50 -4.60 -12.58 -3.53
CA ILE A 50 -5.75 -11.79 -3.08
C ILE A 50 -5.78 -10.43 -3.81
N LEU A 51 -4.65 -9.72 -3.84
CA LEU A 51 -4.57 -8.39 -4.44
C LEU A 51 -4.73 -8.44 -5.97
N LYS A 52 -4.11 -9.40 -6.65
CA LYS A 52 -4.30 -9.64 -8.10
C LYS A 52 -5.75 -10.00 -8.43
N GLY A 53 -6.43 -10.71 -7.53
CA GLY A 53 -7.87 -11.02 -7.61
C GLY A 53 -8.80 -9.83 -7.32
N ARG A 54 -8.28 -8.60 -7.21
CA ARG A 54 -9.00 -7.37 -6.83
C ARG A 54 -9.59 -7.40 -5.41
N GLY A 55 -9.12 -8.32 -4.58
CA GLY A 55 -9.40 -8.36 -3.15
C GLY A 55 -8.70 -7.24 -2.40
N GLU A 56 -8.90 -7.23 -1.09
CA GLU A 56 -8.37 -6.20 -0.19
C GLU A 56 -7.77 -6.88 1.04
N ILE A 57 -6.68 -6.31 1.55
CA ILE A 57 -6.03 -6.77 2.78
C ILE A 57 -6.19 -5.69 3.82
N GLN A 58 -6.81 -6.02 4.95
CA GLN A 58 -6.87 -5.11 6.09
C GLN A 58 -5.48 -4.95 6.71
N THR A 59 -5.10 -3.72 6.98
CA THR A 59 -3.80 -3.37 7.53
C THR A 59 -3.94 -2.21 8.53
N THR A 60 -2.83 -1.83 9.15
CA THR A 60 -2.77 -0.76 10.15
C THR A 60 -1.44 -0.06 10.03
N ILE A 61 -1.41 1.24 10.31
CA ILE A 61 -0.16 1.99 10.31
C ILE A 61 0.44 2.01 11.70
N VAL A 62 1.76 1.85 11.71
CA VAL A 62 2.59 1.94 12.89
C VAL A 62 3.53 3.10 12.64
N GLU A 63 3.34 4.17 13.39
CA GLU A 63 4.20 5.34 13.31
C GLU A 63 5.59 5.05 13.92
N PRO A 64 6.61 5.89 13.63
CA PRO A 64 7.91 5.79 14.29
C PRO A 64 7.83 5.86 15.82
N SER A 65 6.80 6.52 16.37
CA SER A 65 6.47 6.59 17.80
C SER A 65 5.93 5.28 18.38
N LEU A 66 5.72 4.26 17.53
CA LEU A 66 4.97 3.03 17.80
C LEU A 66 3.47 3.24 18.07
N ALA A 67 2.97 4.46 17.81
CA ALA A 67 1.53 4.68 17.78
C ALA A 67 0.90 3.90 16.63
N ILE A 68 -0.22 3.26 16.92
CA ILE A 68 -1.00 2.48 15.96
C ILE A 68 -2.16 3.36 15.49
N SER A 69 -2.39 3.43 14.17
CA SER A 69 -3.50 4.21 13.62
C SER A 69 -4.85 3.76 14.20
N GLN A 70 -5.68 4.73 14.58
CA GLN A 70 -7.01 4.45 15.14
C GLN A 70 -7.93 3.79 14.11
N GLU A 71 -7.84 4.25 12.85
CA GLU A 71 -8.58 3.65 11.75
C GLU A 71 -7.81 2.49 11.12
N LYS A 72 -8.57 1.44 10.76
CA LYS A 72 -8.06 0.36 9.91
C LYS A 72 -7.89 0.88 8.49
N MET A 73 -6.78 0.48 7.88
CA MET A 73 -6.49 0.77 6.49
C MET A 73 -6.71 -0.46 5.63
N VAL A 74 -6.82 -0.26 4.33
CA VAL A 74 -6.87 -1.35 3.36
C VAL A 74 -5.78 -1.19 2.32
N LEU A 75 -5.04 -2.27 2.07
CA LEU A 75 -4.16 -2.39 0.92
C LEU A 75 -4.92 -3.02 -0.24
N LYS A 76 -4.83 -2.40 -1.41
CA LYS A 76 -5.46 -2.88 -2.65
C LYS A 76 -4.54 -2.71 -3.85
N GLN A 77 -4.63 -3.61 -4.83
CA GLN A 77 -4.03 -3.40 -6.16
C GLN A 77 -5.02 -2.69 -7.09
N TRP A 78 -4.54 -1.68 -7.79
CA TRP A 78 -5.26 -0.98 -8.83
C TRP A 78 -4.57 -1.18 -10.17
N ASP A 79 -5.35 -1.69 -11.12
CA ASP A 79 -4.94 -1.84 -12.51
C ASP A 79 -5.58 -0.73 -13.35
N MET A 80 -4.74 0.09 -13.97
CA MET A 80 -5.15 1.19 -14.84
C MET A 80 -4.85 0.82 -16.29
N ASN A 81 -5.91 0.68 -17.08
CA ASN A 81 -5.78 0.48 -18.52
C ASN A 81 -5.27 1.76 -19.17
N MET A 82 -4.11 1.67 -19.82
CA MET A 82 -3.52 2.79 -20.54
C MET A 82 -4.06 2.82 -21.99
N PRO A 83 -4.14 4.01 -22.62
CA PRO A 83 -4.55 4.12 -24.03
C PRO A 83 -3.68 3.29 -24.99
N THR A 84 -2.45 2.96 -24.59
CA THR A 84 -1.51 2.12 -25.34
C THR A 84 -1.87 0.63 -25.33
N GLY A 85 -2.97 0.23 -24.68
CA GLY A 85 -3.36 -1.17 -24.49
C GLY A 85 -2.59 -1.90 -23.38
N LYS A 86 -1.60 -1.23 -22.76
CA LYS A 86 -0.87 -1.76 -21.59
C LYS A 86 -1.65 -1.50 -20.30
N THR A 87 -1.47 -2.37 -19.31
CA THR A 87 -1.97 -2.14 -17.96
C THR A 87 -0.85 -1.59 -17.09
N SER A 88 -1.13 -0.47 -16.39
CA SER A 88 -0.26 0.07 -15.35
C SER A 88 -0.84 -0.31 -13.99
N SER A 89 -0.08 -1.04 -13.18
CA SER A 89 -0.53 -1.51 -11.87
C SER A 89 0.18 -0.78 -10.74
N MET A 90 -0.55 -0.55 -9.65
CA MET A 90 -0.01 0.03 -8.41
C MET A 90 -0.72 -0.56 -7.20
N TYR A 91 -0.07 -0.55 -6.05
CA TYR A 91 -0.75 -0.73 -4.78
C TYR A 91 -1.23 0.61 -4.23
N ALA A 92 -2.35 0.60 -3.51
CA ALA A 92 -2.90 1.76 -2.82
C ALA A 92 -3.26 1.37 -1.39
N LEU A 93 -2.69 2.08 -0.43
CA LEU A 93 -3.20 2.13 0.94
C LEU A 93 -4.36 3.11 0.97
N ARG A 94 -5.53 2.69 1.45
CA ARG A 94 -6.75 3.51 1.53
C ARG A 94 -7.35 3.44 2.91
N THR A 95 -8.30 4.35 3.17
CA THR A 95 -9.05 4.54 4.43
C THR A 95 -8.13 4.92 5.59
N GLY A 96 -8.33 6.07 6.22
CA GLY A 96 -7.49 6.51 7.35
C GLY A 96 -6.10 7.09 7.04
N TRP A 97 -5.52 6.94 5.83
CA TRP A 97 -4.13 7.37 5.53
C TRP A 97 -3.84 8.84 5.88
N ASN A 98 -4.77 9.74 5.56
CA ASN A 98 -4.62 11.18 5.76
C ASN A 98 -5.45 11.72 6.93
N TYR A 99 -5.84 10.86 7.87
CA TYR A 99 -6.55 11.21 9.11
C TYR A 99 -5.66 11.05 10.36
N LEU A 100 -4.35 10.89 10.18
CA LEU A 100 -3.35 10.83 11.23
C LEU A 100 -3.14 12.20 11.89
#